data_AF-A0A3N4S1M9-F1
#
_entry.id   AF-A0A3N4S1M9-F1
#
_cell.length_a   1.000
_cell.length_b   1.000
_cell.length_c   1.000
_cell.angle_alpha   90.00
_cell.angle_beta   90.00
_cell.angle_gamma   90.00
#
_symmetry.space_group_name_H-M   'P 1'
#
loop_
_entity.id
_entity.type
_entity.pdbx_description
1 polymer ?
#
loop_
_entity_poly.entity_id
_entity_poly.type
_entity_poly.pdbx_seq_one_letter_code
_entity_poly.pdbx_strand_id
1 'polypeptide(L)'
;MNSHHRVRTARTATALTAVALALVLAPAAHAADAPGAPAAPGAGELAAARTATQQPAVLDKLGHFFARKGVPPTQQLGISAADEAKAATAAAPRLAGDTVPVYTLSAAFVSGRAGAEVAEAGFTATTAVAADGQRASVWTARQNGSWRVVNIASGSDEADYAAKAAADGGTAFREPQINAWYELKDARVLPLDDEARRSVGARGSTIAAYQRLVRQRYGDKLPGSAYDASGKAGGFTAESAAPQPDRTAPLLTAGSAIGLTALAGTALGLRRRKARITY
;
A
#
# COMPACT_ATOMS: atom_id res chain seq x y z
N MET A 1 28.02 -55.20 -65.99
CA MET A 1 26.63 -55.69 -65.81
C MET A 1 25.76 -54.48 -65.48
N ASN A 2 24.64 -54.36 -66.20
CA ASN A 2 23.92 -53.14 -66.61
C ASN A 2 23.68 -51.99 -65.62
N SER A 3 23.87 -50.79 -66.16
CA SER A 3 23.54 -49.47 -65.62
C SER A 3 22.07 -49.27 -65.25
N HIS A 4 21.87 -48.59 -64.12
CA HIS A 4 20.60 -48.05 -63.66
C HIS A 4 20.16 -46.86 -64.51
N HIS A 5 18.87 -46.82 -64.81
CA HIS A 5 18.22 -45.75 -65.55
C HIS A 5 17.41 -44.86 -64.60
N ARG A 6 17.43 -43.55 -64.90
CA ARG A 6 16.43 -42.49 -64.61
C ARG A 6 16.71 -41.52 -63.45
N VAL A 7 17.58 -40.54 -63.73
CA VAL A 7 17.28 -39.14 -64.14
C VAL A 7 16.01 -38.43 -63.56
N ARG A 8 16.26 -37.16 -63.13
CA ARG A 8 15.38 -35.97 -62.89
C ARG A 8 14.78 -35.88 -61.48
N THR A 9 14.81 -34.75 -60.76
CA THR A 9 14.89 -33.33 -61.16
C THR A 9 15.26 -32.45 -59.95
N ALA A 10 15.96 -31.36 -60.20
CA ALA A 10 16.33 -30.32 -59.25
C ALA A 10 15.14 -29.51 -58.73
N ARG A 11 15.20 -29.10 -57.45
CA ARG A 11 14.61 -27.85 -56.95
C ARG A 11 15.53 -27.23 -55.89
N THR A 12 16.25 -26.21 -56.31
CA THR A 12 16.89 -25.19 -55.47
C THR A 12 15.81 -24.43 -54.69
N ALA A 13 15.90 -24.41 -53.37
CA ALA A 13 15.09 -23.56 -52.51
C ALA A 13 16.00 -22.53 -51.82
N THR A 14 15.71 -21.28 -52.14
CA THR A 14 16.37 -20.04 -51.76
C THR A 14 16.30 -19.81 -50.26
N ALA A 15 17.44 -19.56 -49.61
CA ALA A 15 17.51 -19.15 -48.22
C ALA A 15 17.07 -17.68 -48.10
N LEU A 16 15.91 -17.44 -47.50
CA LEU A 16 15.44 -16.12 -47.10
C LEU A 16 15.85 -15.88 -45.64
N THR A 17 16.88 -15.07 -45.45
CA THR A 17 17.27 -14.48 -44.17
C THR A 17 16.18 -13.51 -43.71
N ALA A 18 15.39 -13.91 -42.71
CA ALA A 18 14.46 -13.03 -42.03
C ALA A 18 15.22 -12.10 -41.08
N VAL A 19 15.30 -10.82 -41.42
CA VAL A 19 15.72 -9.74 -40.52
C VAL A 19 14.60 -9.56 -39.49
N ALA A 20 14.83 -10.02 -38.27
CA ALA A 20 13.95 -9.73 -37.14
C ALA A 20 14.14 -8.27 -36.74
N LEU A 21 13.20 -7.41 -37.15
CA LEU A 21 13.10 -6.04 -36.69
C LEU A 21 12.72 -6.08 -35.20
N ALA A 22 13.69 -5.83 -34.32
CA ALA A 22 13.44 -5.63 -32.91
C ALA A 22 12.62 -4.35 -32.73
N LEU A 23 11.29 -4.48 -32.61
CA LEU A 23 10.47 -3.43 -32.05
C LEU A 23 10.90 -3.24 -30.59
N VAL A 24 11.67 -2.19 -30.35
CA VAL A 24 11.79 -1.60 -29.02
C VAL A 24 10.38 -1.13 -28.64
N LEU A 25 9.71 -1.93 -27.81
CA LEU A 25 8.55 -1.47 -27.06
C LEU A 25 9.05 -0.38 -26.10
N ALA A 26 8.97 0.86 -26.56
CA ALA A 26 9.06 2.00 -25.66
C ALA A 26 7.98 1.83 -24.58
N PRO A 27 8.30 2.03 -23.29
CA PRO A 27 7.27 2.06 -22.26
C PRO A 27 6.29 3.16 -22.64
N ALA A 28 4.99 2.82 -22.65
CA ALA A 28 3.93 3.80 -22.79
C ALA A 28 4.11 4.84 -21.68
N ALA A 29 4.55 6.04 -22.07
CA ALA A 29 4.44 7.21 -21.21
C ALA A 29 2.93 7.43 -21.01
N HIS A 30 2.45 7.10 -19.82
CA HIS A 30 1.08 7.38 -19.40
C HIS A 30 1.10 8.38 -18.25
N ALA A 31 0.16 9.33 -18.37
CA ALA A 31 -0.02 10.57 -17.64
C ALA A 31 0.92 11.72 -18.09
N ALA A 32 0.34 12.62 -18.90
CA ALA A 32 0.84 13.98 -19.05
C ALA A 32 1.06 14.61 -17.67
N ASP A 33 2.06 15.49 -17.56
CA ASP A 33 2.35 16.34 -16.39
C ASP A 33 1.13 17.22 -16.03
N ALA A 34 0.09 16.63 -15.46
CA ALA A 34 -1.04 17.35 -14.91
C ALA A 34 -0.55 18.03 -13.63
N PRO A 35 -0.79 19.34 -13.44
CA PRO A 35 -0.35 20.06 -12.25
C PRO A 35 -0.76 19.35 -10.97
N GLY A 36 0.25 18.94 -10.19
CA GLY A 36 0.07 18.29 -8.89
C GLY A 36 -0.12 16.77 -8.92
N ALA A 37 0.05 16.11 -10.07
CA ALA A 37 0.08 14.64 -10.14
C ALA A 37 1.34 14.08 -9.46
N PRO A 38 1.23 12.95 -8.72
CA PRO A 38 2.38 12.36 -8.05
C PRO A 38 3.31 11.63 -9.02
N ALA A 39 4.61 11.68 -8.76
CA ALA A 39 5.60 10.90 -9.51
C ALA A 39 5.39 9.38 -9.35
N ALA A 40 5.42 8.64 -10.46
CA ALA A 40 5.29 7.18 -10.46
C ALA A 40 6.60 6.45 -10.14
N PRO A 41 6.61 5.47 -9.21
CA PRO A 41 7.76 4.59 -9.03
C PRO A 41 8.08 3.82 -10.32
N GLY A 42 9.37 3.61 -10.59
CA GLY A 42 9.80 2.88 -11.77
C GLY A 42 9.42 1.40 -11.72
N ALA A 43 9.24 0.76 -12.88
CA ALA A 43 8.88 -0.67 -12.95
C ALA A 43 9.88 -1.58 -12.20
N GLY A 44 11.17 -1.26 -12.24
CA GLY A 44 12.20 -1.98 -11.46
C GLY A 44 12.04 -1.83 -9.95
N GLU A 45 11.53 -0.69 -9.47
CA GLU A 45 11.24 -0.48 -8.05
C GLU A 45 10.01 -1.29 -7.60
N LEU A 46 8.96 -1.33 -8.42
CA LEU A 46 7.78 -2.16 -8.17
C LEU A 46 8.12 -3.66 -8.16
N ALA A 47 8.98 -4.10 -9.08
CA ALA A 47 9.47 -5.47 -9.11
C ALA A 47 10.28 -5.82 -7.86
N ALA A 48 11.19 -4.93 -7.42
CA ALA A 48 11.96 -5.13 -6.20
C ALA A 48 11.07 -5.15 -4.94
N ALA A 49 10.04 -4.30 -4.90
CA ALA A 49 9.04 -4.31 -3.84
C ALA A 49 8.26 -5.64 -3.81
N ARG A 50 7.85 -6.15 -4.99
CA ARG A 50 7.21 -7.46 -5.12
C ARG A 50 8.08 -8.59 -4.58
N THR A 51 9.37 -8.61 -4.90
CA THR A 51 10.30 -9.63 -4.40
C THR A 51 10.36 -9.69 -2.88
N ALA A 52 10.22 -8.54 -2.19
CA ALA A 52 10.15 -8.51 -0.73
C ALA A 52 8.90 -9.24 -0.17
N THR A 53 7.79 -9.26 -0.92
CA THR A 53 6.56 -9.98 -0.53
C THR A 53 6.64 -11.49 -0.75
N GLN A 54 7.57 -11.97 -1.58
CA GLN A 54 7.70 -13.39 -1.96
C GLN A 54 8.54 -14.21 -0.97
N GLN A 55 9.09 -13.57 0.06
CA GLN A 55 9.92 -14.26 1.05
C GLN A 55 9.10 -15.34 1.78
N PRO A 56 9.64 -16.54 2.02
CA PRO A 56 8.91 -17.62 2.69
C PRO A 56 8.31 -17.21 4.03
N ALA A 57 9.05 -16.42 4.83
CA ALA A 57 8.56 -15.91 6.11
C ALA A 57 7.40 -14.90 5.98
N VAL A 58 7.25 -14.23 4.84
CA VAL A 58 6.10 -13.35 4.56
C VAL A 58 4.87 -14.20 4.19
N LEU A 59 5.05 -15.23 3.38
CA LEU A 59 3.97 -16.16 3.02
C LEU A 59 3.45 -16.92 4.25
N ASP A 60 4.35 -17.34 5.14
CA ASP A 60 3.98 -17.94 6.43
C ASP A 60 3.12 -16.99 7.29
N LYS A 61 3.57 -15.75 7.45
CA LYS A 61 2.78 -14.69 8.14
C LYS A 61 1.42 -14.45 7.50
N LEU A 62 1.34 -14.49 6.17
CA LEU A 62 0.07 -14.38 5.45
C LEU A 62 -0.87 -15.56 5.74
N GLY A 63 -0.33 -16.78 5.81
CA GLY A 63 -1.11 -17.96 6.20
C GLY A 63 -1.75 -17.74 7.57
N HIS A 64 -0.96 -17.33 8.55
CA HIS A 64 -1.46 -16.99 9.89
C HIS A 64 -2.46 -15.83 9.87
N PHE A 65 -2.19 -14.78 9.10
CA PHE A 65 -3.13 -13.65 8.95
C PHE A 65 -4.52 -14.12 8.49
N PHE A 66 -4.58 -14.99 7.47
CA PHE A 66 -5.84 -15.55 6.97
C PHE A 66 -6.50 -16.52 7.94
N ALA A 67 -5.72 -17.36 8.64
CA ALA A 67 -6.23 -18.27 9.66
C ALA A 67 -6.98 -17.52 10.78
N ARG A 68 -6.52 -16.31 11.11
CA ARG A 68 -7.09 -15.48 12.18
C ARG A 68 -8.37 -14.73 11.81
N LYS A 69 -8.72 -14.65 10.52
CA LYS A 69 -9.99 -14.05 10.04
C LYS A 69 -10.31 -12.66 10.64
N GLY A 70 -9.28 -11.81 10.74
CA GLY A 70 -9.41 -10.45 11.27
C GLY A 70 -9.27 -10.31 12.80
N VAL A 71 -8.98 -11.40 13.53
CA VAL A 71 -8.61 -11.30 14.95
C VAL A 71 -7.15 -10.83 15.05
N PRO A 72 -6.86 -9.69 15.70
CA PRO A 72 -5.51 -9.17 15.78
C PRO A 72 -4.58 -10.12 16.55
N PRO A 73 -3.26 -10.11 16.30
CA PRO A 73 -2.29 -10.97 17.01
C PRO A 73 -2.29 -10.77 18.53
N THR A 74 -2.69 -9.58 19.00
CA THR A 74 -2.78 -9.23 20.42
C THR A 74 -3.97 -9.86 21.14
N GLN A 75 -4.93 -10.45 20.41
CA GLN A 75 -6.10 -11.10 20.97
C GLN A 75 -5.98 -12.62 20.82
N GLN A 76 -6.35 -13.35 21.87
CA GLN A 76 -6.37 -14.81 21.82
C GLN A 76 -7.44 -15.30 20.85
N LEU A 77 -7.11 -16.33 20.06
CA LEU A 77 -8.10 -17.06 19.28
C LEU A 77 -8.86 -18.02 20.19
N GLY A 78 -10.09 -18.35 19.81
CA GLY A 78 -10.85 -19.45 20.41
C GLY A 78 -10.40 -20.85 19.95
N ILE A 79 -9.18 -20.98 19.39
CA ILE A 79 -8.60 -22.23 18.90
C ILE A 79 -7.18 -22.39 19.45
N SER A 80 -6.66 -23.62 19.44
CA SER A 80 -5.29 -23.90 19.86
C SER A 80 -4.26 -23.35 18.85
N ALA A 81 -3.01 -23.19 19.30
CA ALA A 81 -1.91 -22.79 18.41
C ALA A 81 -1.65 -23.83 17.29
N ALA A 82 -1.87 -25.12 17.58
CA ALA A 82 -1.74 -26.18 16.60
C ALA A 82 -2.82 -26.10 15.52
N ASP A 83 -4.06 -25.81 15.92
CA ASP A 83 -5.17 -25.60 14.99
C ASP A 83 -4.97 -24.34 14.15
N GLU A 84 -4.45 -23.26 14.74
CA GLU A 84 -4.07 -22.05 14.00
C GLU A 84 -3.00 -22.35 12.95
N ALA A 85 -1.94 -23.08 13.30
CA ALA A 85 -0.88 -23.45 12.36
C ALA A 85 -1.40 -24.33 11.20
N LYS A 86 -2.31 -25.27 11.50
CA LYS A 86 -2.99 -26.08 10.48
C LYS A 86 -3.86 -25.21 9.56
N ALA A 87 -4.62 -24.28 10.12
CA ALA A 87 -5.42 -23.33 9.35
C ALA A 87 -4.55 -22.39 8.50
N ALA A 88 -3.40 -21.96 9.02
CA ALA A 88 -2.45 -21.13 8.29
C ALA A 88 -1.87 -21.85 7.07
N THR A 89 -1.51 -23.13 7.23
CA THR A 89 -1.07 -23.97 6.12
C THR A 89 -2.19 -24.17 5.09
N ALA A 90 -3.42 -24.44 5.55
CA ALA A 90 -4.58 -24.63 4.68
C ALA A 90 -5.00 -23.35 3.94
N ALA A 91 -4.68 -22.17 4.48
CA ALA A 91 -4.94 -20.90 3.81
C ALA A 91 -4.16 -20.75 2.50
N ALA A 92 -3.01 -21.43 2.36
CA ALA A 92 -2.20 -21.50 1.13
C ALA A 92 -2.12 -20.16 0.37
N PRO A 93 -1.58 -19.10 1.00
CA PRO A 93 -1.62 -17.75 0.45
C PRO A 93 -0.83 -17.66 -0.85
N ARG A 94 -1.42 -16.98 -1.85
CA ARG A 94 -0.79 -16.71 -3.15
C ARG A 94 -0.90 -15.24 -3.50
N LEU A 95 0.17 -14.66 -4.04
CA LEU A 95 0.15 -13.31 -4.56
C LEU A 95 -0.69 -13.27 -5.85
N ALA A 96 -1.45 -12.20 -6.05
CA ALA A 96 -2.32 -12.01 -7.20
C ALA A 96 -2.15 -10.60 -7.77
N GLY A 97 -2.23 -10.49 -9.10
CA GLY A 97 -2.09 -9.22 -9.80
C GLY A 97 -0.72 -8.57 -9.66
N ASP A 98 -0.64 -7.33 -10.12
CA ASP A 98 0.56 -6.50 -10.09
C ASP A 98 0.77 -5.86 -8.72
N THR A 99 2.01 -5.45 -8.47
CA THR A 99 2.34 -4.59 -7.32
C THR A 99 2.11 -3.15 -7.72
N VAL A 100 1.22 -2.46 -7.02
CA VAL A 100 0.80 -1.08 -7.35
C VAL A 100 1.44 -0.06 -6.41
N PRO A 101 1.77 1.15 -6.89
CA PRO A 101 2.10 2.26 -6.00
C PRO A 101 0.85 2.74 -5.25
N VAL A 102 1.04 3.14 -4.00
CA VAL A 102 -0.01 3.73 -3.18
C VAL A 102 0.39 5.15 -2.80
N TYR A 103 -0.40 6.10 -3.27
CA TYR A 103 -0.18 7.52 -3.03
C TYR A 103 -0.99 7.99 -1.82
N THR A 104 -0.38 8.83 -0.99
CA THR A 104 -1.00 9.40 0.20
C THR A 104 -0.98 10.92 0.10
N LEU A 105 -2.02 11.58 0.64
CA LEU A 105 -2.11 13.04 0.72
C LEU A 105 -0.80 13.67 1.19
N SER A 106 -0.22 14.57 0.37
CA SER A 106 1.10 15.15 0.65
C SER A 106 1.03 16.20 1.76
N ALA A 107 1.98 16.13 2.70
CA ALA A 107 2.13 17.15 3.74
C ALA A 107 2.43 18.55 3.16
N ALA A 108 3.18 18.63 2.05
CA ALA A 108 3.48 19.89 1.37
C ALA A 108 2.22 20.52 0.74
N PHE A 109 1.33 19.69 0.21
CA PHE A 109 0.04 20.16 -0.29
C PHE A 109 -0.84 20.67 0.84
N VAL A 110 -0.91 19.92 1.95
CA VAL A 110 -1.63 20.30 3.16
C VAL A 110 -1.12 21.61 3.75
N SER A 111 0.19 21.88 3.71
CA SER A 111 0.74 23.14 4.23
C SER A 111 0.36 24.36 3.39
N GLY A 112 -0.11 24.16 2.15
CA GLY A 112 -0.43 25.23 1.21
C GLY A 112 0.74 25.64 0.33
N ARG A 113 1.82 24.84 0.24
CA ARG A 113 2.97 25.15 -0.63
C ARG A 113 2.50 25.23 -2.08
N ALA A 114 2.89 26.31 -2.76
CA ALA A 114 2.60 26.50 -4.17
C ALA A 114 3.31 25.42 -5.02
N GLY A 115 2.57 24.81 -5.95
CA GLY A 115 3.09 23.76 -6.83
C GLY A 115 3.34 22.40 -6.15
N ALA A 116 2.92 22.21 -4.89
CA ALA A 116 3.02 20.91 -4.25
C ALA A 116 2.11 19.88 -4.92
N GLU A 117 2.62 18.65 -5.07
CA GLU A 117 1.84 17.49 -5.54
C GLU A 117 0.71 17.18 -4.56
N VAL A 118 -0.48 16.86 -5.06
CA VAL A 118 -1.65 16.56 -4.22
C VAL A 118 -1.39 15.36 -3.30
N ALA A 119 -0.68 14.37 -3.83
CA ALA A 119 -0.30 13.17 -3.13
C ALA A 119 1.18 12.86 -3.39
N GLU A 120 1.76 12.01 -2.56
CA GLU A 120 3.13 11.52 -2.69
C GLU A 120 3.15 10.00 -2.54
N ALA A 121 4.12 9.33 -3.17
CA ALA A 121 4.25 7.88 -3.07
C ALA A 121 4.58 7.49 -1.62
N GLY A 122 3.67 6.75 -0.96
CA GLY A 122 3.85 6.34 0.44
C GLY A 122 4.46 4.95 0.57
N PHE A 123 3.85 3.98 -0.11
CA PHE A 123 4.26 2.57 -0.10
C PHE A 123 3.77 1.90 -1.38
N THR A 124 4.07 0.63 -1.57
CA THR A 124 3.48 -0.20 -2.64
C THR A 124 2.66 -1.32 -2.03
N ALA A 125 1.64 -1.78 -2.74
CA ALA A 125 0.76 -2.85 -2.29
C ALA A 125 0.76 -4.00 -3.28
N THR A 126 0.79 -5.23 -2.75
CA THR A 126 0.60 -6.46 -3.53
C THR A 126 -0.57 -7.24 -2.94
N THR A 127 -1.55 -7.60 -3.75
CA THR A 127 -2.67 -8.43 -3.28
C THR A 127 -2.20 -9.86 -3.03
N ALA A 128 -2.64 -10.44 -1.91
CA ALA A 128 -2.57 -11.85 -1.61
C ALA A 128 -3.99 -12.43 -1.47
N VAL A 129 -4.16 -13.68 -1.87
CA VAL A 129 -5.43 -14.41 -1.84
C VAL A 129 -5.22 -15.75 -1.16
N ALA A 130 -6.10 -16.11 -0.23
CA ALA A 130 -6.13 -17.43 0.39
C ALA A 130 -6.92 -18.44 -0.44
N ALA A 131 -6.78 -19.73 -0.15
CA ALA A 131 -7.52 -20.81 -0.79
C ALA A 131 -9.04 -20.67 -0.64
N ASP A 132 -9.52 -20.05 0.44
CA ASP A 132 -10.94 -19.79 0.71
C ASP A 132 -11.45 -18.48 0.10
N GLY A 133 -10.62 -17.77 -0.67
CA GLY A 133 -10.96 -16.53 -1.35
C GLY A 133 -10.80 -15.26 -0.51
N GLN A 134 -10.38 -15.36 0.76
CA GLN A 134 -10.01 -14.16 1.52
C GLN A 134 -8.88 -13.40 0.82
N ARG A 135 -8.93 -12.07 0.91
CA ARG A 135 -7.96 -11.15 0.29
C ARG A 135 -7.23 -10.37 1.37
N ALA A 136 -5.95 -10.15 1.13
CA ALA A 136 -5.11 -9.26 1.92
C ALA A 136 -4.27 -8.38 1.01
N SER A 137 -3.89 -7.22 1.53
CA SER A 137 -3.00 -6.27 0.89
C SER A 137 -1.68 -6.26 1.65
N VAL A 138 -0.60 -6.65 0.98
CA VAL A 138 0.76 -6.70 1.54
C VAL A 138 1.45 -5.40 1.18
N TRP A 139 1.72 -4.57 2.19
CA TRP A 139 2.34 -3.27 1.98
C TRP A 139 3.85 -3.38 2.12
N THR A 140 4.57 -2.81 1.17
CA THR A 140 6.02 -2.72 1.18
C THR A 140 6.48 -1.28 1.06
N ALA A 141 7.50 -0.93 1.84
CA ALA A 141 8.14 0.38 1.79
C ALA A 141 9.66 0.22 1.87
N ARG A 142 10.40 1.25 1.45
CA ARG A 142 11.86 1.28 1.62
C ARG A 142 12.20 1.55 3.08
N GLN A 143 12.99 0.67 3.67
CA GLN A 143 13.62 0.82 4.98
C GLN A 143 15.11 0.54 4.86
N ASN A 144 15.93 1.51 5.30
CA ASN A 144 17.40 1.42 5.27
C ASN A 144 17.93 1.02 3.88
N GLY A 145 17.38 1.62 2.81
CA GLY A 145 17.77 1.35 1.43
C GLY A 145 17.23 0.06 0.81
N SER A 146 16.43 -0.73 1.55
CA SER A 146 15.87 -2.01 1.08
C SER A 146 14.35 -2.03 1.13
N TRP A 147 13.69 -2.69 0.17
CA TRP A 147 12.25 -2.93 0.24
C TRP A 147 11.93 -3.96 1.32
N ARG A 148 10.96 -3.65 2.18
CA ARG A 148 10.50 -4.54 3.25
C ARG A 148 8.99 -4.50 3.37
N VAL A 149 8.40 -5.62 3.76
CA VAL A 149 6.99 -5.66 4.17
C VAL A 149 6.85 -4.90 5.48
N VAL A 150 5.96 -3.92 5.48
CA VAL A 150 5.72 -3.04 6.64
C VAL A 150 4.32 -3.23 7.23
N ASN A 151 3.38 -3.80 6.45
CA ASN A 151 2.04 -4.08 6.93
C ASN A 151 1.35 -5.18 6.11
N ILE A 152 0.35 -5.83 6.70
CA ILE A 152 -0.63 -6.69 6.02
C ILE A 152 -2.02 -6.21 6.45
N ALA A 153 -2.83 -5.77 5.48
CA ALA A 153 -4.20 -5.32 5.71
C ALA A 153 -5.20 -6.31 5.10
N SER A 154 -6.40 -6.40 5.67
CA SER A 154 -7.49 -7.18 5.06
C SER A 154 -8.02 -6.48 3.82
N GLY A 155 -8.48 -7.25 2.84
CA GLY A 155 -9.04 -6.72 1.59
C GLY A 155 -7.98 -6.45 0.52
N SER A 156 -8.33 -5.64 -0.47
CA SER A 156 -7.48 -5.30 -1.61
C SER A 156 -7.69 -3.87 -2.12
N ASP A 157 -8.21 -2.99 -1.26
CA ASP A 157 -8.60 -1.61 -1.58
C ASP A 157 -7.52 -0.87 -2.37
N GLU A 158 -6.24 -1.03 -2.02
CA GLU A 158 -5.13 -0.38 -2.72
C GLU A 158 -5.09 -0.75 -4.21
N ALA A 159 -5.20 -2.04 -4.53
CA ALA A 159 -5.18 -2.52 -5.92
C ALA A 159 -6.50 -2.19 -6.63
N ASP A 160 -7.63 -2.34 -5.94
CA ASP A 160 -8.95 -2.14 -6.52
C ASP A 160 -9.20 -0.67 -6.86
N TYR A 161 -8.83 0.27 -5.97
CA TYR A 161 -8.93 1.71 -6.24
C TYR A 161 -7.88 2.20 -7.23
N ALA A 162 -6.65 1.68 -7.20
CA ALA A 162 -5.65 1.98 -8.23
C ALA A 162 -6.14 1.58 -9.62
N ALA A 163 -6.68 0.36 -9.76
CA ALA A 163 -7.25 -0.12 -11.02
C ALA A 163 -8.47 0.72 -11.46
N LYS A 164 -9.35 1.08 -10.52
CA LYS A 164 -10.53 1.91 -10.80
C LYS A 164 -10.14 3.29 -11.34
N ALA A 165 -9.17 3.97 -10.72
CA ALA A 165 -8.68 5.26 -11.18
C ALA A 165 -7.95 5.13 -12.53
N ALA A 166 -7.07 4.13 -12.68
CA ALA A 166 -6.33 3.92 -13.92
C ALA A 166 -7.26 3.63 -15.12
N ALA A 167 -8.35 2.89 -14.90
CA ALA A 167 -9.37 2.63 -15.92
C ALA A 167 -10.08 3.91 -16.41
N ASP A 168 -10.13 4.94 -15.58
CA ASP A 168 -10.66 6.26 -15.94
C ASP A 168 -9.55 7.25 -16.38
N GLY A 169 -8.29 6.79 -16.42
CA GLY A 169 -7.12 7.61 -16.79
C GLY A 169 -6.62 8.54 -15.68
N GLY A 170 -7.08 8.34 -14.43
CA GLY A 170 -6.63 9.07 -13.26
C GLY A 170 -5.67 8.29 -12.37
N THR A 171 -5.25 8.94 -11.28
CA THR A 171 -4.36 8.36 -10.27
C THR A 171 -5.06 8.30 -8.92
N ALA A 172 -5.16 7.10 -8.33
CA ALA A 172 -5.74 6.94 -7.01
C ALA A 172 -4.80 7.46 -5.91
N PHE A 173 -5.33 8.10 -4.88
CA PHE A 173 -4.60 8.42 -3.65
C PHE A 173 -5.52 8.37 -2.43
N ARG A 174 -4.92 8.21 -1.25
CA ARG A 174 -5.64 8.11 0.03
C ARG A 174 -5.43 9.31 0.95
N GLU A 175 -6.46 9.62 1.73
CA GLU A 175 -6.42 10.49 2.92
C GLU A 175 -6.64 9.60 4.16
N PRO A 176 -5.57 9.05 4.75
CA PRO A 176 -5.64 8.04 5.81
C PRO A 176 -6.49 8.46 7.02
N GLN A 177 -6.47 9.75 7.34
CA GLN A 177 -7.07 10.35 8.52
C GLN A 177 -8.59 10.18 8.56
N ILE A 178 -9.23 10.04 7.40
CA ILE A 178 -10.67 9.80 7.28
C ILE A 178 -11.00 8.53 6.50
N ASN A 179 -10.00 7.69 6.23
CA ASN A 179 -10.12 6.49 5.41
C ASN A 179 -10.80 6.74 4.06
N ALA A 180 -10.42 7.83 3.38
CA ALA A 180 -10.98 8.22 2.09
C ALA A 180 -10.03 7.88 0.94
N TRP A 181 -10.58 7.36 -0.14
CA TRP A 181 -9.93 7.14 -1.42
C TRP A 181 -10.44 8.10 -2.48
N TYR A 182 -9.51 8.73 -3.17
CA TYR A 182 -9.79 9.69 -4.23
C TYR A 182 -9.09 9.29 -5.52
N GLU A 183 -9.59 9.83 -6.61
CA GLU A 183 -8.92 9.86 -7.90
C GLU A 183 -8.54 11.31 -8.24
N LEU A 184 -7.29 11.50 -8.64
CA LEU A 184 -6.81 12.72 -9.24
C LEU A 184 -6.91 12.59 -10.76
N LYS A 185 -7.77 13.40 -11.37
CA LYS A 185 -8.02 13.39 -12.82
C LYS A 185 -8.50 14.78 -13.26
N ASP A 186 -8.05 15.23 -14.43
CA ASP A 186 -8.50 16.49 -15.06
C ASP A 186 -8.49 17.70 -14.12
N ALA A 187 -7.43 17.84 -13.31
CA ALA A 187 -7.27 18.88 -12.29
C ALA A 187 -8.38 18.90 -11.20
N ARG A 188 -8.99 17.74 -10.95
CA ARG A 188 -10.01 17.53 -9.92
C ARG A 188 -9.67 16.36 -9.02
N VAL A 189 -10.20 16.42 -7.81
CA VAL A 189 -10.17 15.36 -6.81
C VAL A 189 -11.56 14.75 -6.75
N LEU A 190 -11.71 13.54 -7.29
CA LEU A 190 -12.97 12.81 -7.44
C LEU A 190 -13.06 11.72 -6.35
N PRO A 191 -14.25 11.43 -5.81
CA PRO A 191 -14.40 10.42 -4.77
C PRO A 191 -14.44 9.00 -5.34
N LEU A 192 -13.64 8.09 -4.78
CA LEU A 192 -13.67 6.66 -5.12
C LEU A 192 -14.52 5.82 -4.15
N ASP A 193 -14.66 6.30 -2.90
CA ASP A 193 -15.44 5.68 -1.82
C ASP A 193 -16.44 6.64 -1.16
N ASP A 194 -17.15 6.15 -0.14
CA ASP A 194 -18.18 6.90 0.56
C ASP A 194 -17.60 8.02 1.44
N GLU A 195 -16.46 7.78 2.07
CA GLU A 195 -15.74 8.73 2.91
C GLU A 195 -15.28 9.94 2.09
N ALA A 196 -14.69 9.69 0.91
CA ALA A 196 -14.34 10.71 -0.06
C ALA A 196 -15.59 11.45 -0.56
N ARG A 197 -16.68 10.74 -0.85
CA ARG A 197 -17.93 11.37 -1.30
C ARG A 197 -18.51 12.30 -0.24
N ARG A 198 -18.44 11.94 1.05
CA ARG A 198 -18.82 12.82 2.17
C ARG A 198 -17.87 14.01 2.30
N SER A 199 -16.61 13.84 1.95
CA SER A 199 -15.55 14.86 2.06
C SER A 199 -15.62 15.93 0.96
N VAL A 200 -15.71 15.53 -0.32
CA VAL A 200 -15.64 16.44 -1.48
C VAL A 200 -16.92 16.52 -2.31
N GLY A 201 -17.96 15.77 -1.92
CA GLY A 201 -19.22 15.67 -2.66
C GLY A 201 -19.13 14.75 -3.88
N ALA A 202 -20.29 14.36 -4.44
CA ALA A 202 -20.36 13.40 -5.54
C ALA A 202 -19.70 13.87 -6.86
N ARG A 203 -19.53 15.19 -7.05
CA ARG A 203 -18.86 15.78 -8.22
C ARG A 203 -17.38 16.09 -7.99
N GLY A 204 -16.85 15.67 -6.84
CA GLY A 204 -15.50 16.01 -6.42
C GLY A 204 -15.27 17.51 -6.21
N SER A 205 -14.00 17.86 -6.06
CA SER A 205 -13.53 19.22 -5.80
C SER A 205 -12.45 19.61 -6.81
N THR A 206 -12.22 20.91 -6.99
CA THR A 206 -11.01 21.38 -7.68
C THR A 206 -9.80 21.18 -6.77
N ILE A 207 -8.60 21.05 -7.34
CA ILE A 207 -7.36 20.91 -6.54
C ILE A 207 -7.24 22.04 -5.51
N ALA A 208 -7.46 23.30 -5.90
CA ALA A 208 -7.34 24.44 -4.99
C ALA A 208 -8.37 24.41 -3.84
N ALA A 209 -9.61 23.99 -4.11
CA ALA A 209 -10.63 23.86 -3.08
C ALA A 209 -10.33 22.68 -2.14
N TYR A 210 -9.84 21.56 -2.68
CA TYR A 210 -9.37 20.44 -1.86
C TYR A 210 -8.16 20.84 -0.99
N GLN A 211 -7.20 21.61 -1.50
CA GLN A 211 -6.07 22.11 -0.73
C GLN A 211 -6.51 22.94 0.48
N ARG A 212 -7.46 23.86 0.29
CA ARG A 212 -8.01 24.65 1.39
C ARG A 212 -8.68 23.77 2.43
N LEU A 213 -9.45 22.77 1.98
CA LEU A 213 -10.14 21.82 2.85
C LEU A 213 -9.16 21.03 3.73
N VAL A 214 -8.15 20.40 3.15
CA VAL A 214 -7.18 19.60 3.91
C VAL A 214 -6.25 20.46 4.76
N ARG A 215 -5.88 21.66 4.30
CA ARG A 215 -5.13 22.64 5.09
C ARG A 215 -5.93 23.07 6.33
N GLN A 216 -7.23 23.31 6.19
CA GLN A 216 -8.09 23.62 7.33
C GLN A 216 -8.17 22.44 8.32
N ARG A 217 -8.17 21.19 7.85
CA ARG A 217 -8.25 20.00 8.71
C ARG A 217 -6.95 19.68 9.45
N TYR A 218 -5.81 19.87 8.77
CA TYR A 218 -4.53 19.28 9.17
C TYR A 218 -3.34 20.24 9.17
N GLY A 219 -3.47 21.45 8.62
CA GLY A 219 -2.35 22.39 8.49
C GLY A 219 -1.76 22.80 9.84
N ASP A 220 -2.56 22.76 10.90
CA ASP A 220 -2.15 22.99 12.29
C ASP A 220 -1.46 21.78 12.94
N LYS A 221 -1.40 20.62 12.29
CA LYS A 221 -0.87 19.34 12.81
C LYS A 221 0.38 18.84 12.07
N LEU A 222 0.92 19.64 11.15
CA LEU A 222 2.14 19.31 10.43
C LEU A 222 3.39 19.48 11.30
N PRO A 223 4.50 18.79 10.99
CA PRO A 223 5.79 19.04 11.65
C PRO A 223 6.16 20.53 11.63
N GLY A 224 6.59 21.06 12.78
CA GLY A 224 6.85 22.48 13.00
C GLY A 224 5.62 23.33 13.31
N SER A 225 4.41 22.75 13.44
CA SER A 225 3.22 23.49 13.87
C SER A 225 3.18 23.71 15.39
N ALA A 226 2.26 24.56 15.86
CA ALA A 226 2.02 24.72 17.29
C ALA A 226 1.54 23.41 17.97
N TYR A 227 0.82 22.56 17.23
CA TYR A 227 0.42 21.24 17.72
C TYR A 227 1.64 20.32 17.89
N ASP A 228 2.55 20.30 16.91
CA ASP A 228 3.83 19.56 16.97
C ASP A 228 4.70 20.06 18.14
N ALA A 229 4.85 21.39 18.27
CA ALA A 229 5.56 22.03 19.36
C ALA A 229 4.95 21.74 20.75
N SER A 230 3.66 21.41 20.82
CA SER A 230 2.98 21.09 22.09
C SER A 230 3.23 19.66 22.59
N GLY A 231 4.00 18.84 21.86
CA GLY A 231 4.32 17.46 22.25
C GLY A 231 3.12 16.49 22.24
N LYS A 232 1.98 16.92 21.71
CA LYS A 232 0.73 16.13 21.65
C LYS A 232 0.67 15.20 20.45
N ALA A 233 1.69 15.22 19.58
CA ALA A 233 1.85 14.34 18.43
C ALA A 233 2.06 12.89 18.92
N GLY A 234 0.97 12.22 19.27
CA GLY A 234 0.99 10.86 19.84
C GLY A 234 -0.17 10.57 20.80
N GLY A 235 -0.97 11.55 21.20
CA GLY A 235 -2.13 11.33 22.08
C GLY A 235 -1.78 11.00 23.54
N PHE A 236 -0.50 11.03 23.92
CA PHE A 236 -0.08 10.97 25.32
C PHE A 236 0.27 12.38 25.77
N THR A 237 -0.58 12.97 26.61
CA THR A 237 -0.09 14.02 27.51
C THR A 237 0.90 13.33 28.45
N ALA A 238 2.18 13.66 28.35
CA ALA A 238 3.07 13.50 29.48
C ALA A 238 2.53 14.44 30.56
N GLU A 239 1.67 13.91 31.43
CA GLU A 239 1.31 14.59 32.66
C GLU A 239 2.63 14.78 33.40
N SER A 240 3.06 16.05 33.50
CA SER A 240 4.28 16.44 34.16
C SER A 240 4.37 15.70 35.49
N ALA A 241 5.37 14.85 35.62
CA ALA A 241 5.64 14.14 36.87
C ALA A 241 5.72 15.17 38.00
N ALA A 242 4.74 15.13 38.90
CA ALA A 242 4.82 15.86 40.15
C ALA A 242 6.09 15.40 40.90
N PRO A 243 6.83 16.30 41.57
CA PRO A 243 8.05 15.90 42.26
C PRO A 243 7.70 14.98 43.43
N GLN A 244 8.11 13.71 43.36
CA GLN A 244 8.13 12.85 44.55
C GLN A 244 9.41 13.11 45.36
N PRO A 245 9.30 13.25 46.69
CA PRO A 245 10.44 13.55 47.55
C PRO A 245 11.37 12.34 47.74
N ASP A 246 12.62 12.68 48.02
CA ASP A 246 13.77 11.81 48.24
C ASP A 246 13.48 10.51 49.00
N ARG A 247 13.87 9.38 48.39
CA ARG A 247 14.28 8.19 49.14
C ARG A 247 15.56 7.59 48.55
N THR A 248 16.55 7.58 49.42
CA THR A 248 17.91 7.09 49.27
C THR A 248 17.99 5.55 49.16
N ALA A 249 18.54 5.10 48.02
CA ALA A 249 19.40 3.91 47.80
C ALA A 249 18.85 2.47 48.02
N PRO A 250 19.49 1.40 47.45
CA PRO A 250 20.74 1.37 46.66
C PRO A 250 20.65 0.66 45.29
N LEU A 251 21.72 0.87 44.53
CA LEU A 251 22.06 0.31 43.21
C LEU A 251 22.04 -1.22 43.13
N LEU A 252 21.38 -1.74 42.11
CA LEU A 252 21.70 -3.02 41.48
C LEU A 252 21.86 -2.81 39.98
N THR A 253 23.10 -2.90 39.53
CA THR A 253 23.54 -2.92 38.14
C THR A 253 23.31 -4.32 37.53
N ALA A 254 22.44 -4.40 36.53
CA ALA A 254 22.44 -5.34 35.40
C ALA A 254 21.24 -4.92 34.51
N GLY A 255 21.34 -4.58 33.23
CA GLY A 255 22.21 -5.10 32.20
C GLY A 255 21.33 -5.71 31.11
N SER A 256 20.63 -4.90 30.33
CA SER A 256 20.01 -5.30 29.04
C SER A 256 19.43 -4.08 28.31
N ALA A 257 20.15 -3.61 27.30
CA ALA A 257 19.64 -2.70 26.30
C ALA A 257 18.68 -3.48 25.37
N ILE A 258 17.39 -3.13 25.40
CA ILE A 258 16.44 -3.51 24.36
C ILE A 258 15.94 -2.19 23.76
N GLY A 259 16.42 -1.90 22.55
CA GLY A 259 15.94 -0.79 21.74
C GLY A 259 14.49 -1.01 21.36
N LEU A 260 13.58 -0.27 22.01
CA LEU A 260 12.18 -0.19 21.65
C LEU A 260 12.04 0.85 20.52
N THR A 261 12.07 0.40 19.27
CA THR A 261 11.52 1.20 18.17
C THR A 261 10.00 1.03 18.16
N ALA A 262 9.31 2.07 18.59
CA ALA A 262 7.85 2.17 18.57
C ALA A 262 7.33 2.12 17.13
N LEU A 263 6.62 1.04 16.79
CA LEU A 263 5.75 1.00 15.63
C LEU A 263 4.42 1.66 16.01
N ALA A 264 4.21 2.89 15.54
CA ALA A 264 2.93 3.57 15.60
C ALA A 264 1.94 2.87 14.64
N GLY A 265 1.26 1.84 15.14
CA GLY A 265 0.11 1.24 14.48
C GLY A 265 -1.16 1.96 14.93
N THR A 266 -1.76 2.76 14.05
CA THR A 266 -3.10 3.30 14.27
C THR A 266 -4.13 2.19 14.08
N ALA A 267 -4.64 1.68 15.20
CA ALA A 267 -5.87 0.90 15.23
C ALA A 267 -7.07 1.84 15.00
N LEU A 268 -7.81 1.63 13.92
CA LEU A 268 -9.14 2.23 13.73
C LEU A 268 -10.15 1.10 13.51
N GLY A 269 -11.18 1.16 14.35
CA GLY A 269 -12.00 0.02 14.72
C GLY A 269 -13.08 -0.35 13.71
N LEU A 270 -13.33 -1.66 13.63
CA LEU A 270 -14.49 -2.26 13.00
C LEU A 270 -15.76 -1.85 13.74
N ARG A 271 -16.58 -1.00 13.12
CA ARG A 271 -17.96 -0.76 13.55
C ARG A 271 -18.86 -1.83 12.93
N ARG A 272 -19.34 -2.76 13.77
CA ARG A 272 -20.34 -3.78 13.43
C ARG A 272 -21.66 -3.13 12.97
N ARG A 273 -22.08 -3.36 11.72
CA ARG A 273 -23.49 -3.16 11.32
C ARG A 273 -24.32 -4.37 11.77
N LYS A 274 -25.12 -4.20 12.82
CA LYS A 274 -26.27 -5.08 13.09
C LYS A 274 -27.40 -4.63 12.14
N ALA A 275 -27.68 -5.40 11.10
CA ALA A 275 -28.97 -5.32 10.41
C ALA A 275 -30.00 -6.11 11.24
N ARG A 276 -31.01 -5.42 11.77
CA ARG A 276 -32.25 -6.06 12.23
C ARG A 276 -33.07 -6.39 10.99
N ILE A 277 -33.32 -7.67 10.77
CA ILE A 277 -34.40 -8.16 9.90
C ILE A 277 -35.61 -8.29 10.82
N THR A 278 -36.65 -7.51 10.56
CA THR A 278 -37.99 -7.71 11.12
C THR A 278 -38.74 -8.60 10.15
N TYR A 279 -39.29 -9.71 10.63
CA TYR A 279 -40.33 -10.49 9.95
C TYR A 279 -41.69 -9.89 10.29
#